data_AF-A0A1G3XQI4-F1
#
_entry.id   AF-A0A1G3XQI4-F1
#
_cell.length_a   1.000
_cell.length_b   1.000
_cell.length_c   1.000
_cell.angle_alpha   90.00
_cell.angle_beta   90.00
_cell.angle_gamma   90.00
#
_symmetry.space_group_name_H-M   'P 1'
#
loop_
_entity.id
_entity.type
_entity.pdbx_description
1 polymer ?
#
loop_
_entity_poly.entity_id
_entity_poly.type
_entity_poly.pdbx_seq_one_letter_code
_entity_poly.pdbx_strand_id
1 'polypeptide(L)'
;MKKYLIHLFSVFILIYLSVNAYSITGDGNPLKYISSCELDFNNDNEPDLALLVETLMGRQLIVLLKTAKGYNTFVVSRGKPDMHLSCHFGKIIKETTAGGGKGRTYKTPGTYIKLTRPEASSVVYFWDGKGFKEVWTSD
;
A
#
# COMPACT_ATOMS: atom_id res chain seq x y z
N MET A 1 -3.58 58.85 -25.46
CA MET A 1 -4.61 57.85 -25.05
C MET A 1 -4.28 56.39 -25.40
N LYS A 2 -3.20 56.05 -26.12
CA LYS A 2 -2.84 54.65 -26.42
C LYS A 2 -2.04 53.92 -25.33
N LYS A 3 -1.29 54.64 -24.47
CA LYS A 3 -0.42 54.02 -23.44
C LYS A 3 -1.18 53.46 -22.23
N TYR A 4 -2.32 54.03 -21.84
CA TYR A 4 -3.14 53.54 -20.74
C TYR A 4 -3.96 52.29 -21.11
N LEU A 5 -4.24 52.09 -22.41
CA LEU A 5 -5.02 50.96 -22.90
C LEU A 5 -4.23 49.64 -22.82
N ILE A 6 -2.90 49.70 -22.98
CA ILE A 6 -2.02 48.53 -22.92
C ILE A 6 -1.87 48.03 -21.47
N HIS A 7 -1.78 48.94 -20.49
CA HIS A 7 -1.70 48.55 -19.08
C HIS A 7 -3.02 48.00 -18.53
N LEU A 8 -4.18 48.48 -19.03
CA LEU A 8 -5.48 47.94 -18.64
C LEU A 8 -5.67 46.48 -19.11
N PHE A 9 -5.14 46.15 -20.28
CA PHE A 9 -5.22 44.80 -20.85
C PHE A 9 -4.34 43.79 -20.09
N SER A 10 -3.15 44.21 -19.64
CA SER A 10 -2.26 43.36 -18.83
C SER A 10 -2.83 43.04 -17.44
N VAL A 11 -3.57 43.96 -16.81
CA VAL A 11 -4.20 43.72 -15.50
C VAL A 11 -5.40 42.78 -15.63
N PHE A 12 -6.17 42.88 -16.72
CA PHE A 12 -7.29 41.97 -16.97
C PHE A 12 -6.84 40.52 -17.21
N ILE A 13 -5.68 40.30 -17.85
CA ILE A 13 -5.13 38.97 -18.09
C ILE A 13 -4.63 38.33 -16.77
N LEU A 14 -4.06 39.10 -15.86
CA LEU A 14 -3.63 38.59 -14.55
C LEU A 14 -4.80 38.17 -13.64
N ILE A 15 -5.96 38.81 -13.77
CA ILE A 15 -7.18 38.44 -13.03
C ILE A 15 -7.86 37.22 -13.66
N TYR A 16 -7.75 37.03 -14.98
CA TYR A 16 -8.26 35.81 -15.65
C TYR A 16 -7.40 34.57 -15.39
N LEU A 17 -6.13 34.73 -15.00
CA LEU A 17 -5.21 33.62 -14.73
C LEU A 17 -5.14 33.20 -13.25
N SER A 18 -5.92 33.83 -12.36
CA SER A 18 -6.16 33.26 -11.03
C SER A 18 -7.16 32.11 -11.15
N VAL A 19 -6.71 31.01 -11.76
CA VAL A 19 -7.36 29.72 -11.63
C VAL A 19 -7.37 29.42 -10.15
N ASN A 20 -8.56 29.40 -9.55
CA ASN A 20 -8.71 28.92 -8.18
C ASN A 20 -8.07 27.53 -8.12
N ALA A 21 -6.95 27.41 -7.40
CA ALA A 21 -6.43 26.13 -7.01
C ALA A 21 -7.47 25.51 -6.08
N TYR A 22 -8.45 24.83 -6.67
CA TYR A 22 -9.37 23.98 -5.94
C TYR A 22 -8.51 22.87 -5.35
N SER A 23 -8.16 23.01 -4.08
CA SER A 23 -7.81 21.86 -3.29
C SER A 23 -9.07 21.02 -3.20
N ILE A 24 -9.10 19.91 -3.95
CA ILE A 24 -10.09 18.86 -3.73
C ILE A 24 -9.71 18.25 -2.39
N THR A 25 -10.15 18.86 -1.29
CA THR A 25 -10.43 18.11 -0.07
C THR A 25 -11.70 17.34 -0.37
N GLY A 26 -11.56 16.26 -1.15
CA GLY A 26 -12.66 15.33 -1.32
C GLY A 26 -13.04 14.86 0.07
N ASP A 27 -14.32 14.94 0.41
CA ASP A 27 -14.85 14.29 1.61
C ASP A 27 -14.33 12.86 1.59
N GLY A 28 -13.30 12.60 2.39
CA GLY A 28 -12.57 11.35 2.34
C GLY A 28 -13.54 10.26 2.72
N ASN A 29 -13.74 9.26 1.87
CA ASN A 29 -14.45 8.06 2.29
C ASN A 29 -13.74 7.51 3.53
N PRO A 30 -14.45 7.23 4.63
CA PRO A 30 -13.81 6.85 5.88
C PRO A 30 -13.02 5.56 5.66
N LEU A 31 -11.70 5.66 5.78
CA LEU A 31 -10.81 4.52 5.83
C LEU A 31 -10.84 4.02 7.28
N LYS A 32 -11.26 2.77 7.47
CA LYS A 32 -11.26 2.15 8.80
C LYS A 32 -9.97 1.37 8.98
N TYR A 33 -9.16 1.79 9.95
CA TYR A 33 -8.02 1.01 10.42
C TYR A 33 -8.50 -0.30 11.05
N ILE A 34 -7.89 -1.43 10.66
CA ILE A 34 -8.20 -2.75 11.22
C ILE A 34 -7.07 -3.21 12.13
N SER A 35 -5.85 -3.27 11.61
CA SER A 35 -4.67 -3.66 12.37
C SER A 35 -3.39 -3.28 11.63
N SER A 36 -2.26 -3.35 12.35
CA SER A 36 -0.93 -3.15 11.79
C SER A 36 0.07 -4.10 12.43
N CYS A 37 1.21 -4.24 11.77
CA CYS A 37 2.41 -4.78 12.38
C CYS A 37 3.66 -4.13 11.79
N GLU A 38 4.72 -4.08 12.58
CA GLU A 38 5.99 -3.44 12.23
C GLU A 38 7.10 -4.49 12.26
N LEU A 39 7.84 -4.60 11.16
CA LEU A 39 9.02 -5.47 10.98
C LEU A 39 9.87 -4.91 9.84
N ASP A 40 11.13 -5.31 9.77
CA ASP A 40 11.97 -5.08 8.58
C ASP A 40 11.60 -6.08 7.48
N PHE A 41 10.79 -5.67 6.50
CA PHE A 41 10.25 -6.55 5.46
C PHE A 41 11.21 -6.76 4.28
N ASN A 42 12.10 -5.80 4.04
CA ASN A 42 13.04 -5.82 2.91
C ASN A 42 14.50 -6.10 3.33
N ASN A 43 14.75 -6.32 4.63
CA ASN A 43 16.04 -6.58 5.26
C ASN A 43 17.05 -5.44 5.02
N ASP A 44 16.61 -4.19 5.18
CA ASP A 44 17.45 -2.99 5.13
C ASP A 44 17.81 -2.40 6.51
N ASN A 45 17.43 -3.11 7.59
CA ASN A 45 17.58 -2.73 8.99
C ASN A 45 16.74 -1.53 9.44
N GLU A 46 15.72 -1.13 8.67
CA GLU A 46 14.75 -0.12 9.08
C GLU A 46 13.38 -0.75 9.43
N PRO A 47 12.62 -0.18 10.38
CA PRO A 47 11.29 -0.68 10.70
C PRO A 47 10.28 -0.27 9.63
N ASP A 48 9.68 -1.25 8.95
CA ASP A 48 8.61 -1.05 7.99
C ASP A 48 7.24 -1.32 8.60
N LEU A 49 6.19 -0.72 8.02
CA LEU A 49 4.82 -0.84 8.53
C LEU A 49 3.91 -1.56 7.54
N ALA A 50 3.24 -2.61 8.00
CA ALA A 50 2.11 -3.22 7.30
C ALA A 50 0.79 -2.75 7.93
N LEU A 51 -0.12 -2.24 7.11
CA LEU A 51 -1.42 -1.70 7.50
C LEU A 51 -2.53 -2.48 6.81
N LEU A 52 -3.41 -3.07 7.60
CA LEU A 52 -4.68 -3.60 7.11
C LEU A 52 -5.77 -2.56 7.35
N VAL A 53 -6.40 -2.13 6.26
CA VAL A 53 -7.42 -1.07 6.25
C VAL A 53 -8.65 -1.53 5.49
N GLU A 54 -9.83 -1.07 5.90
CA GLU A 54 -11.09 -1.28 5.20
C GLU A 54 -11.44 -0.02 4.41
N THR A 55 -11.78 -0.22 3.13
CA THR A 55 -12.15 0.85 2.19
C THR A 55 -13.50 0.51 1.55
N LEU A 56 -14.05 1.41 0.72
CA LEU A 56 -15.24 1.10 -0.09
C LEU A 56 -15.04 -0.09 -1.05
N MET A 57 -13.79 -0.43 -1.38
CA MET A 57 -13.44 -1.56 -2.23
C MET A 57 -13.16 -2.85 -1.43
N GLY A 58 -13.44 -2.87 -0.13
CA GLY A 58 -13.09 -3.95 0.79
C GLY A 58 -11.75 -3.74 1.50
N ARG A 59 -11.26 -4.79 2.18
CA ARG A 59 -9.98 -4.77 2.89
C ARG A 59 -8.81 -4.65 1.92
N GLN A 60 -7.85 -3.81 2.29
CA GLN A 60 -6.59 -3.60 1.60
C GLN A 60 -5.43 -3.75 2.56
N LEU A 61 -4.38 -4.43 2.11
CA LEU A 61 -3.10 -4.48 2.81
C LEU A 61 -2.16 -3.48 2.12
N ILE A 62 -1.68 -2.53 2.90
CA ILE A 62 -0.73 -1.50 2.47
C ILE A 62 0.56 -1.72 3.24
N VAL A 63 1.70 -1.69 2.55
CA VAL A 63 3.03 -1.79 3.18
C VAL A 63 3.80 -0.52 2.91
N LEU A 64 4.39 0.04 3.96
CA LEU A 64 5.22 1.24 3.95
C LEU A 64 6.65 0.81 4.29
N LEU A 65 7.50 0.74 3.27
CA LEU A 65 8.93 0.50 3.47
C LEU A 65 9.62 1.80 3.84
N LYS A 66 10.30 1.83 4.98
CA LYS A 66 10.99 3.03 5.47
C LYS A 66 12.15 3.36 4.55
N THR A 67 12.38 4.66 4.35
CA THR A 67 13.53 5.18 3.63
C THR A 67 14.07 6.43 4.34
N ALA A 68 15.27 6.86 3.97
CA ALA A 68 15.85 8.11 4.49
C ALA A 68 14.97 9.36 4.26
N LYS A 69 14.08 9.35 3.25
CA LYS A 69 13.26 10.50 2.86
C LYS A 69 11.77 10.36 3.21
N GLY A 70 11.35 9.24 3.81
CA GLY A 70 9.93 8.95 4.03
C GLY A 70 9.64 7.46 3.87
N TYR A 71 8.62 7.11 3.08
CA TYR A 71 8.21 5.72 2.84
C TYR A 71 7.98 5.42 1.36
N ASN A 72 8.43 4.24 0.92
CA ASN A 72 7.93 3.63 -0.31
C ASN A 72 6.66 2.86 0.01
N THR A 73 5.56 3.18 -0.68
CA THR A 73 4.24 2.61 -0.38
C THR A 73 3.83 1.57 -1.41
N PHE A 74 3.32 0.43 -0.95
CA PHE A 74 2.84 -0.67 -1.78
C PHE A 74 1.43 -1.08 -1.34
N VAL A 75 0.48 -1.11 -2.27
CA VAL A 75 -0.81 -1.79 -2.03
C VAL A 75 -0.63 -3.24 -2.46
N VAL A 76 -0.41 -4.14 -1.49
CA VAL A 76 -0.01 -5.53 -1.75
C VAL A 76 -1.20 -6.48 -1.88
N SER A 77 -2.37 -6.09 -1.38
CA SER A 77 -3.61 -6.85 -1.50
C SER A 77 -4.83 -5.93 -1.55
N ARG A 78 -5.84 -6.30 -2.36
CA ARG A 78 -7.08 -5.53 -2.55
C ARG A 78 -8.30 -6.45 -2.55
N GLY A 79 -9.38 -5.99 -1.92
CA GLY A 79 -10.71 -6.60 -2.04
C GLY A 79 -10.81 -8.01 -1.49
N LYS A 80 -9.93 -8.40 -0.56
CA LYS A 80 -10.04 -9.71 0.10
C LYS A 80 -11.11 -9.63 1.21
N PRO A 81 -11.88 -10.70 1.45
CA PRO A 81 -12.84 -10.77 2.57
C PRO A 81 -12.12 -10.75 3.92
N ASP A 82 -12.87 -10.87 5.02
CA ASP A 82 -12.38 -10.74 6.39
C ASP A 82 -11.11 -11.59 6.68
N MET A 83 -9.95 -10.95 6.60
CA MET A 83 -8.65 -11.55 6.90
C MET A 83 -8.01 -10.86 8.10
N HIS A 84 -7.30 -11.62 8.92
CA HIS A 84 -6.48 -11.15 10.02
C HIS A 84 -5.04 -10.98 9.57
N LEU A 85 -4.48 -9.80 9.83
CA LEU A 85 -3.08 -9.50 9.59
C LEU A 85 -2.20 -10.02 10.73
N SER A 86 -1.08 -10.64 10.36
CA SER A 86 0.02 -10.99 11.26
C SER A 86 1.35 -10.87 10.53
N CYS A 87 2.39 -10.48 11.25
CA CYS A 87 3.76 -10.41 10.72
C CYS A 87 4.61 -11.48 11.40
N HIS A 88 5.53 -12.09 10.65
CA HIS A 88 6.29 -13.25 11.10
C HIS A 88 7.77 -13.11 10.76
N PHE A 89 8.63 -13.61 11.65
CA PHE A 89 10.00 -13.96 11.30
C PHE A 89 10.05 -15.36 10.69
N GLY A 90 10.83 -15.51 9.63
CA GLY A 90 11.06 -16.80 9.00
C GLY A 90 11.64 -16.62 7.61
N LYS A 91 12.57 -17.51 7.23
CA LYS A 91 13.36 -17.44 5.99
C LYS A 91 12.78 -18.26 4.85
N ILE A 92 11.77 -19.08 5.12
CA ILE A 92 11.24 -20.08 4.20
C ILE A 92 9.72 -20.07 4.25
N ILE A 93 9.09 -19.99 3.09
CA ILE A 93 7.65 -20.16 2.89
C ILE A 93 7.43 -21.39 2.01
N LYS A 94 6.50 -22.27 2.41
CA LYS A 94 6.04 -23.38 1.59
C LYS A 94 4.67 -23.05 1.02
N GLU A 95 4.59 -22.96 -0.30
CA GLU A 95 3.35 -22.80 -1.04
C GLU A 95 2.53 -24.08 -0.95
N THR A 96 1.22 -23.96 -0.79
CA THR A 96 0.32 -25.10 -0.93
C THR A 96 0.11 -25.43 -2.42
N THR A 97 -0.17 -26.70 -2.75
CA THR A 97 -0.65 -27.07 -4.09
C THR A 97 -2.11 -26.73 -4.31
N ALA A 98 -2.80 -26.40 -3.23
CA ALA A 98 -4.18 -25.95 -3.24
C ALA A 98 -4.27 -24.53 -3.87
N GLY A 99 -5.43 -24.15 -4.41
CA GLY A 99 -5.63 -22.88 -5.10
C GLY A 99 -4.86 -22.71 -6.42
N GLY A 100 -4.32 -23.79 -7.00
CA GLY A 100 -3.51 -23.75 -8.22
C GLY A 100 -2.02 -23.47 -7.99
N GLY A 101 -1.56 -23.54 -6.74
CA GLY A 101 -0.14 -23.44 -6.40
C GLY A 101 0.67 -24.64 -6.90
N LYS A 102 2.00 -24.47 -6.99
CA LYS A 102 2.93 -25.49 -7.51
C LYS A 102 3.69 -26.21 -6.41
N GLY A 103 3.32 -26.02 -5.14
CA GLY A 103 4.02 -26.60 -4.00
C GLY A 103 5.45 -26.06 -3.84
N ARG A 104 5.72 -24.85 -4.35
CA ARG A 104 7.07 -24.28 -4.36
C ARG A 104 7.51 -23.84 -2.97
N THR A 105 8.82 -23.86 -2.76
CA THR A 105 9.43 -23.25 -1.59
C THR A 105 10.07 -21.92 -1.98
N TYR A 106 9.80 -20.88 -1.21
CA TYR A 106 10.33 -19.54 -1.41
C TYR A 106 11.24 -19.15 -0.24
N LYS A 107 12.32 -18.41 -0.56
CA LYS A 107 13.17 -17.76 0.44
C LYS A 107 12.69 -16.33 0.64
N THR A 108 12.64 -15.89 1.89
CA THR A 108 12.31 -14.52 2.26
C THR A 108 13.58 -13.78 2.74
N PRO A 109 13.51 -12.45 2.92
CA PRO A 109 14.57 -11.67 3.56
C PRO A 109 14.75 -11.97 5.05
N GLY A 110 13.89 -12.81 5.66
CA GLY A 110 13.89 -13.10 7.10
C GLY A 110 12.55 -12.81 7.77
N THR A 111 11.65 -12.13 7.07
CA THR A 111 10.31 -11.77 7.54
C THR A 111 9.29 -11.95 6.42
N TYR A 112 8.00 -12.00 6.79
CA TYR A 112 6.89 -11.98 5.85
C TYR A 112 5.59 -11.56 6.55
N ILE A 113 4.63 -11.13 5.73
CA ILE A 113 3.29 -10.73 6.16
C ILE A 113 2.32 -11.86 5.84
N LYS A 114 1.46 -12.25 6.77
CA LYS A 114 0.45 -13.28 6.58
C LYS A 114 -0.95 -12.71 6.82
N LEU A 115 -1.82 -12.92 5.83
CA LEU A 115 -3.25 -12.72 5.96
C LEU A 115 -3.93 -14.08 6.13
N THR A 116 -4.72 -14.24 7.19
CA THR A 116 -5.40 -15.50 7.53
C THR A 116 -6.89 -15.27 7.65
N ARG A 117 -7.70 -16.08 6.96
CA ARG A 117 -9.14 -16.07 7.14
C ARG A 117 -9.55 -16.88 8.38
N PRO A 118 -10.71 -16.58 9.00
CA PRO A 118 -11.24 -17.36 10.12
C PRO A 118 -11.34 -18.86 9.82
N GLU A 119 -11.71 -19.23 8.59
CA GLU A 119 -11.83 -20.61 8.11
C GLU A 119 -10.49 -21.29 7.74
N ALA A 120 -9.36 -20.75 8.22
CA ALA A 120 -7.99 -21.26 8.11
C ALA A 120 -7.24 -21.10 6.77
N SER A 121 -7.89 -20.64 5.70
CA SER A 121 -7.15 -20.27 4.47
C SER A 121 -6.17 -19.12 4.74
N SER A 122 -4.99 -19.17 4.13
CA SER A 122 -3.97 -18.15 4.37
C SER A 122 -3.07 -17.88 3.18
N VAL A 123 -2.70 -16.61 3.08
CA VAL A 123 -1.83 -16.09 2.04
C VAL A 123 -0.73 -15.26 2.68
N VAL A 124 0.48 -15.42 2.16
CA VAL A 124 1.69 -14.76 2.61
C VAL A 124 2.19 -13.79 1.55
N TYR A 125 2.71 -12.65 2.00
CA TYR A 125 3.39 -11.65 1.19
C TYR A 125 4.80 -11.46 1.74
N PHE A 126 5.80 -11.50 0.87
CA PHE A 126 7.20 -11.25 1.23
C PHE A 126 7.90 -10.44 0.14
N TRP A 127 8.93 -9.69 0.52
CA TRP A 127 9.74 -8.92 -0.42
C TRP A 127 10.73 -9.82 -1.17
N ASP A 128 10.73 -9.78 -2.51
CA ASP A 128 11.61 -10.59 -3.35
C ASP A 128 12.84 -9.82 -3.90
N GLY A 129 13.05 -8.60 -3.42
CA GLY A 129 14.07 -7.68 -3.92
C GLY A 129 13.55 -6.65 -4.92
N LYS A 130 12.38 -6.89 -5.54
CA LYS A 130 11.75 -5.97 -6.50
C LYS A 130 10.35 -5.53 -6.07
N GLY A 131 9.65 -6.39 -5.33
CA GLY A 131 8.29 -6.12 -4.88
C GLY A 131 7.81 -7.16 -3.86
N PHE A 132 6.57 -6.98 -3.41
CA PHE A 132 5.88 -7.98 -2.61
C PHE A 132 5.29 -9.08 -3.49
N LYS A 133 5.60 -10.32 -3.16
CA LYS A 133 5.08 -11.51 -3.84
C LYS A 133 4.03 -12.21 -3.00
N GLU A 134 2.87 -12.47 -3.60
CA GLU A 134 1.79 -13.28 -3.01
C GLU A 134 2.08 -14.79 -3.13
N VAL A 135 1.91 -15.53 -2.04
CA VAL A 135 2.03 -17.00 -1.98
C VAL A 135 0.93 -17.58 -1.09
N TRP A 136 0.12 -18.48 -1.63
CA TRP A 136 -0.88 -19.20 -0.84
C TRP A 136 -0.22 -20.29 0.00
N THR A 137 -0.49 -20.29 1.31
CA THR A 137 0.09 -21.23 2.27
C THR A 137 -0.94 -22.17 2.88
N SER A 138 -2.22 -21.87 2.75
CA SER A 138 -3.34 -22.77 3.04
C SER A 138 -4.56 -22.35 2.22
N ASP A 139 -5.35 -23.34 1.85
CA ASP A 139 -6.72 -23.15 1.35
C ASP A 139 -7.75 -23.31 2.47
#